data_AF-A0A4R9GNH5-F1
#
_entry.id   AF-A0A4R9GNH5-F1
#
_cell.length_a   1.000
_cell.length_b   1.000
_cell.length_c   1.000
_cell.angle_alpha   90.00
_cell.angle_beta   90.00
_cell.angle_gamma   90.00
#
_symmetry.space_group_name_H-M   'P 1'
#
loop_
_entity.id
_entity.type
_entity.pdbx_description
1 polymer ?
#
loop_
_entity_poly.entity_id
_entity_poly.type
_entity_poly.pdbx_seq_one_letter_code
_entity_poly.pdbx_strand_id
1 'polypeptide(L)' 'MQLSTVTDLNEQDAEVNRAHDRKLSCKGCGRTTAHLFQYDLCRDCLNQTFRRLIKVIDSVRK' A
#
# COMPACT_ATOMS: atom_id res chain seq x y z
N MET A 1 33.22 13.07 -22.71
CA MET A 1 32.73 11.75 -22.24
C MET A 1 31.76 12.00 -21.10
N GLN A 2 30.45 11.96 -21.37
CA GLN A 2 29.39 12.12 -20.36
C GLN A 2 28.94 10.72 -19.96
N LEU A 3 29.49 10.20 -18.85
CA LEU A 3 29.20 8.84 -18.36
C LEU A 3 28.60 8.84 -16.94
N SER A 4 28.43 10.01 -16.32
CA SER A 4 28.06 10.15 -14.91
C SER A 4 26.56 10.14 -14.64
N THR A 5 25.69 10.16 -15.66
CA THR A 5 24.23 10.24 -15.48
C THR A 5 23.50 8.91 -15.56
N VAL A 6 24.17 7.84 -16.01
CA VAL A 6 23.54 6.51 -16.17
C VAL A 6 23.59 5.69 -14.88
N THR A 7 24.54 5.98 -13.99
CA THR A 7 24.73 5.25 -12.73
C THR A 7 23.70 5.60 -11.65
N ASP A 8 23.22 6.85 -11.59
CA ASP A 8 22.24 7.28 -10.57
C ASP A 8 20.83 6.70 -10.80
N LEU A 9 20.46 6.43 -12.06
CA LEU A 9 19.16 5.83 -12.40
C LEU A 9 19.06 4.37 -11.94
N ASN A 10 20.19 3.66 -11.88
CA ASN A 10 20.24 2.23 -11.58
C ASN A 10 20.14 1.93 -10.07
N GLU A 11 20.47 2.89 -9.20
CA GLU A 11 20.35 2.76 -7.75
C GLU A 11 18.92 2.99 -7.26
N GLN A 12 18.18 3.93 -7.88
CA GLN A 12 16.77 4.16 -7.57
C GLN A 12 15.90 2.95 -7.92
N ASP A 13 16.14 2.30 -9.07
CA ASP A 13 15.41 1.09 -9.46
C ASP A 13 15.74 -0.11 -8.55
N ALA A 14 16.95 -0.16 -7.97
CA ALA A 14 17.33 -1.21 -7.02
C ALA A 14 16.64 -1.06 -5.65
N GLU A 15 16.40 0.16 -5.17
CA GLU A 15 15.62 0.40 -3.95
C GLU A 15 14.12 0.09 -4.14
N VAL A 16 13.55 0.43 -5.30
CA VAL A 16 12.17 0.11 -5.66
C VAL A 16 11.95 -1.40 -5.77
N ASN A 17 12.91 -2.13 -6.31
CA ASN A 17 12.86 -3.60 -6.40
C ASN A 17 13.12 -4.30 -5.06
N ARG A 18 13.96 -3.75 -4.17
CA ARG A 18 14.15 -4.31 -2.81
C ARG A 18 12.95 -4.08 -1.90
N ALA A 19 12.13 -3.05 -2.17
CA ALA A 19 10.84 -2.87 -1.51
C ALA A 19 9.79 -3.91 -1.94
N HIS A 20 9.93 -4.48 -3.15
CA HIS A 20 9.01 -5.47 -3.71
C HIS A 20 9.06 -6.85 -3.02
N ASP A 21 10.16 -7.18 -2.34
CA ASP A 21 10.31 -8.47 -1.63
C ASP A 21 9.86 -8.43 -0.16
N ARG A 22 9.51 -7.25 0.37
CA ARG A 22 8.98 -7.15 1.72
C ARG A 22 7.49 -7.49 1.68
N LYS A 23 7.16 -8.77 1.87
CA LYS A 23 5.77 -9.19 2.14
C LYS A 23 5.29 -8.44 3.39
N LEU A 24 4.42 -7.46 3.20
CA LEU A 24 3.87 -6.63 4.26
C LEU A 24 2.64 -7.32 4.86
N SER A 25 2.45 -7.25 6.18
CA SER A 25 1.30 -7.88 6.85
C SER A 25 0.19 -6.86 7.12
N CYS A 26 -1.01 -7.15 6.63
CA CYS A 26 -2.19 -6.33 6.91
C CYS A 26 -2.55 -6.35 8.40
N LYS A 27 -2.70 -5.19 9.03
CA LYS A 27 -3.15 -5.09 10.44
C LYS A 27 -4.59 -5.54 10.67
N GLY A 28 -5.44 -5.50 9.64
CA GLY A 28 -6.86 -5.85 9.76
C GLY A 28 -7.14 -7.36 9.69
N CYS A 29 -6.38 -8.11 8.88
CA CYS A 29 -6.63 -9.53 8.65
C CYS A 29 -5.39 -10.42 8.77
N GLY A 30 -4.21 -9.86 9.00
CA GLY A 30 -2.95 -10.60 9.13
C GLY A 30 -2.43 -11.21 7.82
N ARG A 31 -3.12 -11.00 6.69
CA ARG A 31 -2.65 -11.52 5.39
C ARG A 31 -1.43 -10.75 4.93
N THR A 32 -0.46 -11.48 4.41
CA THR A 32 0.71 -10.91 3.75
C THR A 32 0.35 -10.48 2.34
N THR A 33 0.71 -9.25 1.97
CA THR A 33 0.44 -8.65 0.66
C THR A 33 1.69 -7.96 0.14
N ALA A 34 1.78 -7.80 -1.18
CA ALA A 34 2.85 -7.03 -1.80
C ALA A 34 2.74 -5.52 -1.50
N HIS A 35 1.50 -5.04 -1.30
CA HIS A 35 1.22 -3.63 -1.06
C HIS A 35 0.19 -3.47 0.05
N LEU A 36 0.48 -2.55 0.98
CA LEU A 36 -0.48 -2.05 1.96
C LEU A 36 -0.93 -0.65 1.57
N PHE A 37 -2.15 -0.31 1.99
CA PHE A 37 -2.73 1.01 1.86
C PHE A 37 -2.68 1.73 3.20
N GLN A 38 -3.37 2.87 3.31
CA GLN A 38 -3.49 3.65 4.53
C GLN A 38 -3.86 2.77 5.74
N TYR A 39 -3.24 3.05 6.89
CA TYR A 39 -3.37 2.30 8.15
C TYR A 39 -2.82 0.87 8.12
N ASP A 40 -1.89 0.56 7.23
CA ASP A 40 -1.32 -0.79 7.05
C ASP A 40 -2.39 -1.84 6.74
N LEU A 41 -3.42 -1.46 5.99
CA LEU A 41 -4.52 -2.33 5.60
C LEU A 41 -4.37 -2.80 4.16
N CYS A 42 -4.75 -4.06 3.91
CA CYS A 42 -4.96 -4.53 2.54
C CYS A 42 -6.23 -3.89 1.95
N ARG A 43 -6.36 -3.99 0.61
CA ARG A 43 -7.51 -3.46 -0.15
C ARG A 43 -8.85 -3.89 0.46
N ASP A 44 -8.97 -5.15 0.86
CA ASP A 44 -10.23 -5.70 1.37
C ASP A 44 -10.60 -5.13 2.74
N CYS A 45 -9.63 -5.08 3.66
CA CYS A 45 -9.85 -4.50 4.99
C CYS A 45 -10.18 -3.01 4.89
N LEU A 46 -9.48 -2.28 4.02
CA LEU A 46 -9.76 -0.86 3.78
C LEU A 46 -11.18 -0.67 3.23
N ASN A 47 -11.57 -1.46 2.23
CA ASN A 47 -12.92 -1.45 1.66
C ASN A 47 -14.01 -1.76 2.70
N GLN A 48 -13.74 -2.70 3.62
CA GLN A 48 -14.68 -3.04 4.68
C GLN A 48 -14.89 -1.87 5.64
N THR A 49 -13.83 -1.15 5.99
CA THR A 49 -13.91 0.07 6.81
C THR A 49 -14.77 1.13 6.13
N PHE A 50 -14.55 1.42 4.84
CA PHE A 50 -15.37 2.37 4.10
C PHE A 50 -16.84 1.97 4.03
N ARG A 51 -17.13 0.68 3.79
CA ARG A 51 -18.52 0.18 3.77
C ARG A 51 -19.22 0.38 5.12
N ARG A 52 -18.51 0.21 6.24
CA ARG A 52 -19.08 0.49 7.58
C ARG A 52 -19.36 1.97 7.75
N LEU A 53 -18.46 2.83 7.29
CA LEU A 53 -18.61 4.29 7.36
C LEU A 53 -19.85 4.77 6.58
N ILE A 54 -20.03 4.28 5.35
CA ILE A 54 -21.21 4.59 4.52
C ILE A 54 -22.50 4.20 5.24
N LYS A 55 -22.56 3.00 5.84
CA LYS A 55 -23.75 2.56 6.59
C LYS A 55 -24.08 3.48 7.77
N VAL A 56 -23.07 3.98 8.49
CA VAL A 56 -23.28 4.93 9.59
C VAL A 56 -23.82 6.25 9.06
N ILE A 57 -23.24 6.78 7.98
CA ILE A 57 -23.73 8.00 7.32
C ILE A 57 -25.18 7.84 6.87
N ASP A 58 -25.50 6.73 6.20
CA ASP A 58 -26.86 6.43 5.73
C ASP A 58 -27.86 6.29 6.89
N SER A 59 -27.44 5.77 8.04
CA SER A 59 -28.32 5.67 9.22
C SER A 59 -28.69 7.01 9.84
N VAL A 60 -27.85 8.04 9.67
CA VAL A 60 -28.08 9.40 10.19
C VAL A 60 -28.86 10.26 9.19
N ARG A 61 -28.85 9.89 7.91
CA ARG A 61 -29.53 10.64 6.84
C ARG A 61 -31.05 10.40 6.78
N LYS A 62 -31.58 9.50 7.60
CA LYS A 62 -33.03 9.29 7.79
C LYS A 62 -33.58 10.29 8.80
#